data_AF-A0AAX3YAR1-F1
#
_entry.id   AF-A0AAX3YAR1-F1
#
_cell.length_a   1.000
_cell.length_b   1.000
_cell.length_c   1.000
_cell.angle_alpha   90.00
_cell.angle_beta   90.00
_cell.angle_gamma   90.00
#
_symmetry.space_group_name_H-M   'P 1'
#
loop_
_entity.id
_entity.type
_entity.pdbx_description
1 polymer ?
#
loop_
_entity_poly.entity_id
_entity_poly.type
_entity_poly.pdbx_seq_one_letter_code
_entity_poly.pdbx_strand_id
1 'polypeptide(L)'
;MQEPTARPVGPYASGPPPAALTVHSASLDRFRAAELWRALVIGVVVVAYTLFALVTWPVRRRGRTLADAASEGLVNGFEVLGPTFVKVGQLMASSSGVFPAPLANACLRCLDDVPPVPAQEARRVIEADLGHPVDALFASFDDVPLAAASVAQVHGCVLPDGREAVIKVQRPDIFRRMVVDLRTAYWGARILEKLFEFFRIANATAIIRDLHAATMTELNSAVEADRQARFRTNIGAFGDNKGVTTPEVYWDYCGPHVICMERMYGLPLDRFPDLVHMDTRMLIRRGVKVWIESVILHGPFHGDVHAGNLWVLDDGRIAMLDFGIVGELPESWRQILRDMFYATLIDGDFSRMARGIRSLGYATDNDATDDEIGLQVAAALAPLLGRDLGELRLSELIMALIGIGKKWGVASPEELVLFGKQLGYFERYATELAPGWVIGQDLFLFRNVFPDAVATKALELGVELPDE
;
A
#
# COMPACT_ATOMS: atom_id res chain seq x y z
N MET A 1 19.62 32.29 -36.12
CA MET A 1 19.60 30.99 -35.43
C MET A 1 18.98 31.27 -34.07
N GLN A 2 17.66 31.07 -33.93
CA GLN A 2 17.01 31.19 -32.63
C GLN A 2 17.58 30.06 -31.75
N GLU A 3 18.08 30.39 -30.56
CA GLU A 3 18.36 29.38 -29.54
C GLU A 3 17.11 28.50 -29.40
N PRO A 4 17.23 27.17 -29.36
CA PRO A 4 16.08 26.33 -29.06
C PRO A 4 15.53 26.81 -27.72
N THR A 5 14.32 27.36 -27.73
CA THR A 5 13.58 27.73 -26.52
C THR A 5 13.65 26.54 -25.58
N ALA A 6 14.28 26.70 -24.42
CA ALA A 6 14.44 25.63 -23.45
C ALA A 6 13.06 24.98 -23.19
N ARG A 7 12.99 23.65 -23.31
CA ARG A 7 11.77 22.89 -23.03
C ARG A 7 11.29 23.28 -21.62
N PRO A 8 9.99 23.58 -21.40
CA PRO A 8 9.49 23.87 -20.07
C PRO A 8 9.69 22.62 -19.21
N VAL A 9 10.36 22.79 -18.06
CA VAL A 9 10.65 21.70 -17.12
C VAL A 9 10.23 22.11 -15.72
N GLY A 10 9.68 21.15 -14.98
CA GLY A 10 9.25 21.29 -13.60
C GLY A 10 10.40 21.37 -12.60
N PRO A 11 10.09 21.67 -11.33
CA PRO A 11 11.09 21.88 -10.29
C PRO A 11 11.88 20.61 -9.93
N TYR A 12 11.38 19.42 -10.28
CA TYR A 12 12.03 18.13 -10.00
C TYR A 12 12.72 17.49 -11.21
N ALA A 13 13.00 18.25 -12.28
CA ALA A 13 13.64 17.74 -13.50
C ALA A 13 14.96 16.97 -13.26
N SER A 14 15.75 17.38 -12.26
CA SER A 14 17.00 16.70 -11.86
C SER A 14 16.81 15.68 -10.73
N GLY A 15 15.56 15.24 -10.51
CA GLY A 15 15.14 14.52 -9.31
C GLY A 15 14.69 15.47 -8.19
N PRO A 16 13.95 14.96 -7.19
CA PRO A 16 13.47 15.76 -6.08
C PRO A 16 14.63 16.12 -5.14
N PRO A 17 14.69 17.34 -4.60
CA PRO A 17 15.70 17.70 -3.62
C PRO A 17 15.50 16.89 -2.32
N PRO A 18 16.55 16.62 -1.53
CA PRO A 18 16.44 15.82 -0.30
C PRO A 18 15.38 16.31 0.69
N ALA A 19 15.14 17.62 0.75
CA ALA A 19 14.09 18.21 1.57
C ALA A 19 12.68 17.79 1.13
N ALA A 20 12.44 17.61 -0.17
CA ALA A 20 11.16 17.14 -0.70
C ALA A 20 10.89 15.66 -0.35
N LEU A 21 11.95 14.87 -0.17
CA LEU A 21 11.85 13.46 0.25
C LEU A 21 11.61 13.29 1.76
N THR A 22 11.63 14.38 2.53
CA THR A 22 11.35 14.34 3.95
C THR A 22 9.85 14.49 4.19
N VAL A 23 9.23 13.52 4.88
CA VAL A 23 7.82 13.60 5.27
C VAL A 23 7.67 14.59 6.42
N HIS A 24 7.12 15.77 6.13
CA HIS A 24 6.82 16.77 7.14
C HIS A 24 5.48 16.49 7.82
N SER A 25 5.53 15.76 8.93
CA SER A 25 4.34 15.45 9.73
C SER A 25 3.84 16.66 10.52
N ALA A 26 2.64 17.14 10.20
CA ALA A 26 2.00 18.18 10.98
C ALA A 26 1.71 17.69 12.42
N SER A 27 1.93 18.51 13.44
CA SER A 27 1.59 18.11 14.83
C SER A 27 0.07 17.96 14.99
N LEU A 28 -0.34 16.84 15.61
CA LEU A 28 -1.73 16.53 15.98
C LEU A 28 -2.21 17.29 17.24
N ASP A 29 -1.30 17.70 18.12
CA ASP A 29 -1.65 18.30 19.41
C ASP A 29 -2.13 19.75 19.32
N ARG A 30 -2.00 20.37 18.15
CA ARG A 30 -2.48 21.74 17.93
C ARG A 30 -4.00 21.75 17.81
N PHE A 31 -4.64 22.65 18.54
CA PHE A 31 -6.08 22.90 18.44
C PHE A 31 -6.35 24.39 18.40
N ARG A 32 -6.88 24.88 17.28
CA ARG A 32 -7.13 26.30 17.03
C ARG A 32 -8.59 26.53 16.61
N ALA A 33 -8.91 27.76 16.26
CA ALA A 33 -10.25 28.14 15.80
C ALA A 33 -10.70 27.32 14.57
N ALA A 34 -9.78 26.94 13.68
CA ALA A 34 -10.10 26.11 12.53
C ALA A 34 -10.56 24.70 12.94
N GLU A 35 -9.86 24.06 13.88
CA GLU A 35 -10.22 22.73 14.40
C GLU A 35 -11.52 22.77 15.22
N LEU A 36 -11.77 23.85 15.98
CA LEU A 36 -13.03 24.09 16.68
C LEU A 36 -14.21 24.21 15.71
N TRP A 37 -14.07 25.07 14.69
CA TRP A 37 -15.09 25.22 13.66
C TRP A 37 -15.33 23.91 12.93
N ARG A 38 -14.24 23.20 12.60
CA ARG A 38 -14.35 21.91 11.92
C ARG A 38 -15.04 20.87 12.79
N ALA A 39 -14.78 20.83 14.11
CA ALA A 39 -15.48 19.95 15.04
C ALA A 39 -16.99 20.21 15.06
N LEU A 40 -17.40 21.48 15.03
CA LEU A 40 -18.81 21.86 14.91
C LEU A 40 -19.42 21.34 13.60
N VAL A 41 -18.74 21.57 12.47
CA VAL A 41 -19.19 21.08 11.16
C VAL A 41 -19.34 19.57 11.15
N ILE A 42 -18.34 18.84 11.65
CA ILE A 42 -18.37 17.37 11.76
C ILE A 42 -19.57 16.93 12.60
N GLY A 43 -19.76 17.52 13.78
CA GLY A 43 -20.88 17.21 14.66
C GLY A 43 -22.23 17.45 13.98
N VAL A 44 -22.40 18.61 13.33
CA VAL A 44 -23.64 18.95 12.61
C VAL A 44 -23.92 17.99 11.47
N VAL A 45 -22.93 17.69 10.62
CA VAL A 45 -23.10 16.79 9.47
C VAL A 45 -23.43 15.38 9.94
N VAL A 46 -22.64 14.81 10.87
CA VAL A 46 -22.89 13.47 11.40
C VAL A 46 -24.28 13.37 12.02
N VAL A 47 -24.67 14.34 12.86
CA VAL A 47 -25.98 14.34 13.51
C VAL A 47 -27.10 14.49 12.49
N ALA A 48 -27.00 15.43 11.54
CA ALA A 48 -28.03 15.67 10.54
C ALA A 48 -28.28 14.44 9.65
N TYR A 49 -27.23 13.82 9.12
CA TYR A 49 -27.37 12.64 8.25
C TYR A 49 -27.82 11.39 9.01
N THR A 50 -27.36 11.21 10.25
CA THR A 50 -27.83 10.12 11.12
C THR A 50 -29.31 10.29 11.48
N LEU A 51 -29.73 11.49 11.91
CA LEU A 51 -31.13 11.78 12.20
C LEU A 51 -32.02 11.63 10.97
N PHE A 52 -31.58 12.11 9.81
CA PHE A 52 -32.32 11.96 8.56
C PHE A 52 -32.53 10.47 8.19
N ALA A 53 -31.49 9.65 8.32
CA ALA A 53 -31.59 8.21 8.08
C ALA A 53 -32.55 7.54 9.08
N LEU A 54 -32.51 7.93 10.36
CA LEU A 54 -33.42 7.42 11.39
C LEU A 54 -34.88 7.85 11.18
N VAL A 55 -35.13 9.10 10.78
CA VAL A 55 -36.48 9.61 10.51
C VAL A 55 -37.09 8.97 9.26
N THR A 56 -36.28 8.69 8.24
CA THR A 56 -36.75 8.05 6.99
C THR A 56 -36.79 6.51 7.09
N TRP A 57 -36.19 5.92 8.11
CA TRP A 57 -36.14 4.47 8.33
C TRP A 57 -37.52 3.77 8.33
N PRO A 58 -38.58 4.28 9.00
CA PRO A 58 -39.88 3.61 9.01
C PRO A 58 -40.46 3.40 7.61
N VAL A 59 -40.18 4.33 6.69
CA VAL A 59 -40.64 4.31 5.28
C VAL A 59 -39.74 3.43 4.41
N ARG A 60 -38.46 3.28 4.77
CA ARG A 60 -37.45 2.51 4.02
C ARG A 60 -37.21 1.11 4.60
N ARG A 61 -38.08 0.60 5.47
CA ARG A 61 -37.97 -0.74 6.09
C ARG A 61 -37.95 -1.86 5.03
N ARG A 62 -36.75 -2.20 4.57
CA ARG A 62 -36.46 -3.38 3.72
C ARG A 62 -35.65 -4.40 4.51
N GLY A 63 -36.13 -4.81 5.69
CA GLY A 63 -35.44 -5.76 6.57
C GLY A 63 -34.24 -5.20 7.35
N ARG A 64 -34.02 -3.88 7.32
CA ARG A 64 -32.91 -3.20 8.01
C ARG A 64 -33.27 -2.80 9.44
N THR A 65 -32.35 -2.98 10.38
CA THR A 65 -32.47 -2.58 11.79
C THR A 65 -32.29 -1.07 11.96
N LEU A 66 -32.60 -0.55 13.15
CA LEU A 66 -32.33 0.84 13.52
C LEU A 66 -30.81 1.13 13.51
N ALA A 67 -30.00 0.15 13.91
CA ALA A 67 -28.55 0.25 13.92
C ALA A 67 -27.98 0.35 12.49
N ASP A 68 -28.56 -0.38 11.53
CA ASP A 68 -28.19 -0.27 10.11
C ASP A 68 -28.48 1.13 9.58
N ALA A 69 -29.67 1.68 9.87
CA ALA A 69 -30.04 3.02 9.43
C ALA A 69 -29.15 4.11 10.04
N ALA A 70 -28.82 4.01 11.34
CA ALA A 70 -27.88 4.92 11.99
C ALA A 70 -26.49 4.84 11.36
N SER A 71 -26.01 3.62 11.08
CA SER A 71 -24.71 3.37 10.45
C SER A 71 -24.63 3.93 9.04
N GLU A 72 -25.67 3.72 8.22
CA GLU A 72 -25.78 4.32 6.89
C GLU A 72 -25.79 5.85 6.96
N GLY A 73 -26.53 6.43 7.91
CA GLY A 73 -26.56 7.88 8.12
C GLY A 73 -25.19 8.44 8.50
N LEU A 74 -24.45 7.76 9.37
CA LEU A 74 -23.09 8.12 9.73
C LEU A 74 -22.15 8.09 8.52
N VAL A 75 -22.21 7.03 7.70
CA VAL A 75 -21.35 6.87 6.51
C VAL A 75 -21.70 7.87 5.41
N ASN A 76 -22.98 8.20 5.21
CA ASN A 76 -23.36 9.33 4.34
C ASN A 76 -22.71 10.64 4.82
N GLY A 77 -22.63 10.84 6.15
CA GLY A 77 -21.91 11.95 6.73
C GLY A 77 -20.41 11.93 6.42
N PHE A 78 -19.78 10.74 6.44
CA PHE A 78 -18.36 10.59 6.08
C PHE A 78 -18.07 10.98 4.64
N GLU A 79 -18.90 10.52 3.70
CA GLU A 79 -18.80 10.88 2.28
C GLU A 79 -18.88 12.40 2.07
N VAL A 80 -19.78 13.08 2.79
CA VAL A 80 -19.94 14.55 2.74
C VAL A 80 -18.77 15.29 3.40
N LEU A 81 -18.25 14.75 4.51
CA LEU A 81 -17.12 15.36 5.22
C LEU A 81 -15.82 15.26 4.43
N GLY A 82 -15.68 14.25 3.57
CA GLY A 82 -14.63 14.13 2.57
C GLY A 82 -13.51 13.15 2.94
N PRO A 83 -12.34 13.28 2.30
CA PRO A 83 -11.34 12.21 2.23
C PRO A 83 -10.86 11.63 3.57
N THR A 84 -10.66 12.45 4.60
CA THR A 84 -10.25 11.95 5.92
C THR A 84 -11.28 11.01 6.54
N PHE A 85 -12.57 11.33 6.42
CA PHE A 85 -13.63 10.50 7.00
C PHE A 85 -13.94 9.28 6.14
N VAL A 86 -13.76 9.39 4.82
CA VAL A 86 -13.76 8.21 3.93
C VAL A 86 -12.65 7.24 4.35
N LYS A 87 -11.41 7.71 4.59
CA LYS A 87 -10.31 6.87 5.11
C LYS A 87 -10.62 6.26 6.48
N VAL A 88 -11.25 7.00 7.39
CA VAL A 88 -11.74 6.44 8.66
C VAL A 88 -12.75 5.31 8.40
N GLY A 89 -13.67 5.49 7.46
CA GLY A 89 -14.59 4.43 7.02
C GLY A 89 -13.85 3.22 6.45
N GLN A 90 -12.85 3.41 5.59
CA GLN A 90 -12.04 2.32 5.02
C GLN A 90 -11.33 1.49 6.11
N LEU A 91 -10.80 2.14 7.13
CA LEU A 91 -10.21 1.47 8.29
C LEU A 91 -11.24 0.64 9.06
N MET A 92 -12.44 1.18 9.25
CA MET A 92 -13.53 0.50 9.96
C MET A 92 -14.05 -0.71 9.17
N ALA A 93 -14.20 -0.57 7.85
CA ALA A 93 -14.59 -1.64 6.95
C ALA A 93 -13.57 -2.80 6.98
N SER A 94 -12.28 -2.46 6.99
CA SER A 94 -11.17 -3.43 7.02
C SER A 94 -10.96 -4.07 8.41
N SER A 95 -11.64 -3.58 9.44
CA SER A 95 -11.50 -4.02 10.84
C SER A 95 -12.83 -4.56 11.39
N SER A 96 -13.56 -5.35 10.60
CA SER A 96 -14.92 -5.84 10.91
C SER A 96 -15.02 -6.66 12.21
N GLY A 97 -13.92 -7.22 12.71
CA GLY A 97 -13.86 -7.89 14.01
C GLY A 97 -13.80 -6.94 15.22
N VAL A 98 -13.50 -5.65 15.01
CA VAL A 98 -13.40 -4.62 16.05
C VAL A 98 -14.68 -3.79 16.12
N PHE A 99 -15.30 -3.50 14.97
CA PHE A 99 -16.49 -2.64 14.89
C PHE A 99 -17.79 -3.45 14.78
N PRO A 100 -18.93 -2.93 15.26
CA PRO A 100 -20.22 -3.58 15.08
C PRO A 100 -20.52 -3.84 13.60
N ALA A 101 -21.06 -5.03 13.28
CA ALA A 101 -21.32 -5.44 11.90
C ALA A 101 -22.15 -4.43 11.07
N PRO A 102 -23.22 -3.80 11.59
CA PRO A 102 -23.96 -2.75 10.85
C PRO A 102 -23.08 -1.60 10.35
N LEU A 103 -22.11 -1.20 11.18
CA LEU A 103 -21.22 -0.10 10.90
C LEU A 103 -20.10 -0.50 9.93
N ALA A 104 -19.45 -1.62 10.18
CA ALA A 104 -18.43 -2.16 9.28
C ALA A 104 -18.99 -2.39 7.87
N ASN A 105 -20.20 -2.93 7.76
CA ASN A 105 -20.87 -3.17 6.48
C ASN A 105 -21.24 -1.86 5.77
N ALA A 106 -21.75 -0.85 6.48
CA ALA A 106 -22.05 0.44 5.87
C ALA A 106 -20.76 1.11 5.34
N CYS A 107 -19.65 0.99 6.07
CA CYS A 107 -18.36 1.53 5.68
C CYS A 107 -17.74 0.87 4.44
N LEU A 108 -18.25 -0.28 3.97
CA LEU A 108 -17.78 -0.89 2.71
C LEU A 108 -17.91 0.07 1.51
N ARG A 109 -18.90 0.96 1.51
CA ARG A 109 -19.06 1.99 0.46
C ARG A 109 -17.93 3.02 0.43
N CYS A 110 -17.20 3.19 1.53
CA CYS A 110 -16.04 4.06 1.56
C CYS A 110 -14.85 3.48 0.76
N LEU A 111 -14.97 2.25 0.25
CA LEU A 111 -14.02 1.61 -0.66
C LEU A 111 -14.28 1.97 -2.13
N ASP A 112 -15.42 2.60 -2.46
CA ASP A 112 -15.79 2.97 -3.83
C ASP A 112 -15.07 4.25 -4.30
N ASP A 113 -15.04 4.46 -5.63
CA ASP A 113 -14.41 5.63 -6.27
C ASP A 113 -15.03 6.95 -5.82
N VAL A 114 -14.19 7.98 -5.68
CA VAL A 114 -14.59 9.30 -5.22
C VAL A 114 -14.80 10.22 -6.44
N PRO A 115 -15.86 11.06 -6.46
CA PRO A 115 -16.07 12.00 -7.57
C PRO A 115 -14.85 12.88 -7.87
N PRO A 116 -14.53 13.13 -9.17
CA PRO A 116 -13.39 13.95 -9.55
C PRO A 116 -13.62 15.43 -9.22
N VAL A 117 -12.51 16.18 -9.05
CA VAL A 117 -12.54 17.65 -9.03
C VAL A 117 -12.63 18.22 -10.45
N PRO A 118 -13.17 19.43 -10.64
CA PRO A 118 -13.23 20.07 -11.96
C PRO A 118 -11.86 20.21 -12.61
N ALA A 119 -11.78 20.02 -13.93
CA ALA A 119 -10.54 20.08 -14.69
C ALA A 119 -9.77 21.39 -14.50
N GLN A 120 -10.47 22.53 -14.38
CA GLN A 120 -9.80 23.82 -14.18
C GLN A 120 -9.03 23.88 -12.86
N GLU A 121 -9.46 23.14 -11.83
CA GLU A 121 -8.73 23.07 -10.57
C GLU A 121 -7.47 22.21 -10.71
N ALA A 122 -7.57 21.07 -11.39
CA ALA A 122 -6.41 20.22 -11.68
C ALA A 122 -5.36 20.97 -12.50
N ARG A 123 -5.78 21.68 -13.57
CA ARG A 123 -4.91 22.53 -14.37
C ARG A 123 -4.18 23.57 -13.53
N ARG A 124 -4.89 24.27 -12.63
CA ARG A 124 -4.25 25.26 -11.72
C ARG A 124 -3.19 24.65 -10.83
N VAL A 125 -3.40 23.44 -10.31
CA VAL A 125 -2.38 22.74 -9.50
C VAL A 125 -1.16 22.43 -10.34
N ILE A 126 -1.34 21.89 -11.55
CA ILE A 126 -0.24 21.60 -12.49
C ILE A 126 0.55 22.87 -12.81
N GLU A 127 -0.14 23.96 -13.17
CA GLU A 127 0.50 25.22 -13.55
C GLU A 127 1.24 25.88 -12.39
N ALA A 128 0.69 25.79 -11.17
CA ALA A 128 1.33 26.31 -9.97
C ALA A 128 2.60 25.53 -9.60
N ASP A 129 2.57 24.21 -9.75
CA ASP A 129 3.70 23.34 -9.43
C ASP A 129 4.81 23.39 -10.47
N LEU A 130 4.44 23.38 -11.76
CA LEU A 130 5.39 23.28 -12.87
C LEU A 130 5.79 24.65 -13.42
N GLY A 131 5.10 25.74 -13.05
CA GLY A 131 5.46 27.11 -13.42
C GLY A 131 5.11 27.49 -14.86
N HIS A 132 4.40 26.63 -15.59
CA HIS A 132 4.05 26.83 -17.00
C HIS A 132 2.59 26.45 -17.26
N PRO A 133 1.91 27.11 -18.23
CA PRO A 133 0.57 26.71 -18.66
C PRO A 133 0.53 25.24 -19.12
N VAL A 134 -0.57 24.53 -18.83
CA VAL A 134 -0.75 23.12 -19.26
C VAL A 134 -0.54 22.95 -20.76
N ASP A 135 -1.05 23.91 -21.55
CA ASP A 135 -0.98 23.88 -23.02
C ASP A 135 0.45 24.15 -23.56
N ALA A 136 1.37 24.63 -22.72
CA ALA A 136 2.79 24.75 -23.05
C ALA A 136 3.59 23.51 -22.63
N LEU A 137 3.12 22.77 -21.63
CA LEU A 137 3.77 21.58 -21.08
C LEU A 137 3.50 20.33 -21.92
N PHE A 138 2.27 20.19 -22.42
CA PHE A 138 1.79 18.99 -23.10
C PHE A 138 1.30 19.30 -24.51
N ALA A 139 1.50 18.35 -25.43
CA ALA A 139 0.92 18.39 -26.77
C ALA A 139 -0.61 18.21 -26.73
N SER A 140 -1.11 17.44 -25.77
CA SER A 140 -2.54 17.35 -25.42
C SER A 140 -2.73 16.98 -23.96
N PHE A 141 -3.87 17.38 -23.40
CA PHE A 141 -4.27 17.09 -22.02
C PHE A 141 -5.76 16.75 -22.00
N ASP A 142 -6.12 15.66 -21.34
CA ASP A 142 -7.51 15.26 -21.17
C ASP A 142 -8.10 15.91 -19.92
N ASP A 143 -9.07 16.80 -20.10
CA ASP A 143 -9.78 17.46 -19.00
C ASP A 143 -10.68 16.47 -18.22
N VAL A 144 -11.03 15.32 -18.81
CA VAL A 144 -11.71 14.23 -18.12
C VAL A 144 -10.67 13.33 -17.46
N PRO A 145 -10.69 13.16 -16.12
CA PRO A 145 -9.73 12.29 -15.45
C PRO A 145 -10.00 10.83 -15.81
N LEU A 146 -8.91 10.07 -15.99
CA LEU A 146 -8.92 8.62 -16.19
C LEU A 146 -9.34 7.88 -14.91
N ALA A 147 -8.93 8.41 -13.75
CA ALA A 147 -9.23 7.86 -12.43
C ALA A 147 -9.26 8.97 -11.38
N ALA A 148 -10.03 8.78 -10.31
CA ALA A 148 -10.10 9.71 -9.20
C ALA A 148 -10.10 8.96 -7.85
N ALA A 149 -9.08 9.22 -7.05
CA ALA A 149 -8.92 8.64 -5.73
C ALA A 149 -9.17 9.67 -4.62
N SER A 150 -8.94 9.26 -3.37
CA SER A 150 -9.23 10.09 -2.20
C SER A 150 -8.38 11.37 -2.12
N VAL A 151 -7.09 11.31 -2.48
CA VAL A 151 -6.15 12.44 -2.37
C VAL A 151 -5.75 13.07 -3.71
N ALA A 152 -5.89 12.33 -4.82
CA ALA A 152 -5.44 12.75 -6.14
C ALA A 152 -6.38 12.23 -7.24
N GLN A 153 -6.24 12.77 -8.44
CA GLN A 153 -6.85 12.25 -9.66
C GLN A 153 -5.83 12.20 -10.80
N VAL A 154 -6.07 11.35 -11.77
CA VAL A 154 -5.14 11.06 -12.85
C VAL A 154 -5.72 11.53 -14.17
N HIS A 155 -4.97 12.34 -14.91
CA HIS A 155 -5.33 12.83 -16.24
C HIS A 155 -4.42 12.22 -17.30
N GLY A 156 -4.97 11.89 -18.46
CA GLY A 156 -4.17 11.52 -19.62
C GLY A 156 -3.54 12.75 -20.26
N CYS A 157 -2.31 12.64 -20.74
CA CYS A 157 -1.66 13.69 -21.51
C CYS A 157 -0.69 13.10 -22.55
N VAL A 158 -0.27 13.93 -23.50
CA VAL A 158 0.76 13.59 -24.48
C VAL A 158 1.91 14.58 -24.32
N LEU A 159 3.12 14.07 -24.13
CA LEU A 159 4.31 14.90 -24.02
C LEU A 159 4.66 15.56 -25.37
N PRO A 160 5.43 16.66 -25.40
CA PRO A 160 5.86 17.32 -26.63
C PRO A 160 6.64 16.42 -27.61
N ASP A 161 7.25 15.35 -27.11
CA ASP A 161 7.96 14.34 -27.91
C ASP A 161 7.07 13.19 -28.41
N GLY A 162 5.76 13.26 -28.16
CA GLY A 162 4.77 12.30 -28.63
C GLY A 162 4.53 11.09 -27.72
N ARG A 163 5.30 10.95 -26.63
CA ARG A 163 5.04 9.89 -25.63
C ARG A 163 3.71 10.13 -24.93
N GLU A 164 2.93 9.06 -24.77
CA GLU A 164 1.71 9.08 -23.97
C GLU A 164 2.04 8.96 -22.49
N ALA A 165 1.42 9.82 -21.69
CA ALA A 165 1.69 9.93 -20.28
C ALA A 165 0.37 10.04 -19.50
N VAL A 166 0.50 9.88 -18.19
CA VAL A 166 -0.53 10.30 -17.24
C VAL A 166 0.09 11.26 -16.24
N ILE A 167 -0.71 12.19 -15.74
CA ILE A 167 -0.32 13.08 -14.64
C ILE A 167 -1.29 12.89 -13.48
N LYS A 168 -0.76 12.37 -12.37
CA LYS A 168 -1.43 12.28 -11.07
C LYS A 168 -1.33 13.65 -10.41
N VAL A 169 -2.48 14.26 -10.12
CA VAL A 169 -2.60 15.61 -9.57
C VAL A 169 -3.30 15.52 -8.21
N GLN A 170 -2.64 16.00 -7.15
CA GLN A 170 -3.29 16.08 -5.85
C GLN A 170 -4.48 17.03 -5.89
N ARG A 171 -5.53 16.68 -5.14
CA ARG A 171 -6.72 17.53 -5.01
C ARG A 171 -6.34 18.88 -4.37
N PRO A 172 -6.89 20.00 -4.85
CA PRO A 172 -6.59 21.31 -4.25
C PRO A 172 -6.91 21.35 -2.75
N ASP A 173 -6.07 22.05 -1.99
CA ASP A 173 -6.21 22.26 -0.53
C ASP A 173 -6.30 20.98 0.32
N ILE A 174 -6.04 19.80 -0.26
CA ILE A 174 -6.23 18.51 0.40
C ILE A 174 -5.36 18.38 1.65
N PHE A 175 -4.10 18.79 1.57
CA PHE A 175 -3.16 18.74 2.69
C PHE A 175 -3.70 19.51 3.90
N ARG A 176 -4.05 20.78 3.71
CA ARG A 176 -4.54 21.63 4.79
C ARG A 176 -5.85 21.08 5.39
N ARG A 177 -6.77 20.64 4.54
CA ARG A 177 -8.06 20.08 4.97
C ARG A 177 -7.87 18.81 5.79
N MET A 178 -7.08 17.87 5.29
CA MET A 178 -6.83 16.60 5.99
C MET A 178 -6.08 16.81 7.32
N VAL A 179 -5.13 17.75 7.40
CA VAL A 179 -4.45 18.08 8.66
C VAL A 179 -5.44 18.61 9.71
N VAL A 180 -6.36 19.50 9.33
CA VAL A 180 -7.39 20.00 10.25
C VAL A 180 -8.33 18.87 10.66
N ASP A 181 -8.76 18.03 9.72
CA ASP A 181 -9.64 16.89 10.00
C ASP A 181 -9.01 15.88 10.95
N LEU A 182 -7.74 15.53 10.73
CA LEU A 182 -7.00 14.58 11.56
C LEU A 182 -6.73 15.14 12.96
N ARG A 183 -6.42 16.43 13.11
CA ARG A 183 -6.36 17.07 14.43
C ARG A 183 -7.70 17.00 15.13
N THR A 184 -8.78 17.39 14.46
CA THR A 184 -10.12 17.34 15.05
C THR A 184 -10.51 15.91 15.44
N ALA A 185 -10.21 14.92 14.59
CA ALA A 185 -10.44 13.50 14.88
C ALA A 185 -9.60 13.01 16.07
N TYR A 186 -8.33 13.43 16.18
CA TYR A 186 -7.45 13.08 17.29
C TYR A 186 -7.98 13.62 18.63
N TRP A 187 -8.40 14.89 18.66
CA TRP A 187 -9.04 15.47 19.83
C TRP A 187 -10.37 14.80 20.17
N GLY A 188 -11.18 14.46 19.16
CA GLY A 188 -12.39 13.66 19.32
C GLY A 188 -12.11 12.29 19.94
N ALA A 189 -11.11 11.56 19.44
CA ALA A 189 -10.69 10.27 19.97
C ALA A 189 -10.29 10.35 21.44
N ARG A 190 -9.54 11.38 21.85
CA ARG A 190 -9.18 11.62 23.26
C ARG A 190 -10.39 11.83 24.17
N ILE A 191 -11.47 12.42 23.65
CA ILE A 191 -12.72 12.60 24.39
C ILE A 191 -13.47 11.27 24.46
N LEU A 192 -13.58 10.55 23.33
CA LEU A 192 -14.28 9.28 23.26
C LEU A 192 -13.65 8.19 24.13
N GLU A 193 -12.32 8.11 24.21
CA GLU A 193 -11.61 7.20 25.11
C GLU A 193 -11.90 7.45 26.59
N LYS A 194 -12.19 8.71 26.97
CA LYS A 194 -12.58 9.06 28.35
C LYS A 194 -14.03 8.70 28.66
N LEU A 195 -14.90 8.74 27.65
CA LEU A 195 -16.34 8.55 27.81
C LEU A 195 -16.77 7.09 27.66
N PHE A 196 -16.07 6.32 26.83
CA PHE A 196 -16.49 4.97 26.46
C PHE A 196 -15.31 3.99 26.52
N GLU A 197 -15.53 2.88 27.24
CA GLU A 197 -14.53 1.83 27.41
C GLU A 197 -14.11 1.17 26.09
N PHE A 198 -15.05 0.99 25.15
CA PHE A 198 -14.76 0.43 23.83
C PHE A 198 -13.62 1.17 23.10
N PHE A 199 -13.67 2.50 23.03
CA PHE A 199 -12.66 3.30 22.34
C PHE A 199 -11.31 3.30 23.06
N ARG A 200 -11.33 3.18 24.40
CA ARG A 200 -10.12 3.02 25.21
C ARG A 200 -9.44 1.68 24.95
N ILE A 201 -10.21 0.59 24.86
CA ILE A 201 -9.70 -0.75 24.53
C ILE A 201 -9.16 -0.78 23.10
N ALA A 202 -9.87 -0.15 22.16
CA ALA A 202 -9.44 -0.06 20.76
C ALA A 202 -8.27 0.92 20.52
N ASN A 203 -7.87 1.70 21.54
CA ASN A 203 -6.82 2.73 21.45
C ASN A 203 -7.05 3.69 20.26
N ALA A 204 -8.23 4.32 20.22
CA ALA A 204 -8.66 5.18 19.12
C ALA A 204 -7.65 6.29 18.78
N THR A 205 -6.94 6.83 19.78
CA THR A 205 -5.89 7.84 19.58
C THR A 205 -4.67 7.30 18.83
N ALA A 206 -4.27 6.06 19.09
CA ALA A 206 -3.22 5.39 18.30
C ALA A 206 -3.67 5.20 16.85
N ILE A 207 -4.91 4.71 16.63
CA ILE A 207 -5.45 4.54 15.28
C ILE A 207 -5.42 5.85 14.48
N ILE A 208 -5.83 6.97 15.08
CA ILE A 208 -5.76 8.28 14.40
C ILE A 208 -4.32 8.74 14.15
N ARG A 209 -3.38 8.41 15.06
CA ARG A 209 -1.96 8.72 14.86
C ARG A 209 -1.37 7.94 13.69
N ASP A 210 -1.70 6.67 13.57
CA ASP A 210 -1.24 5.79 12.49
C ASP A 210 -1.85 6.26 11.16
N LEU A 211 -3.16 6.55 11.14
CA LEU A 211 -3.82 7.15 9.98
C LEU A 211 -3.18 8.48 9.58
N HIS A 212 -2.80 9.31 10.55
CA HIS A 212 -2.13 10.57 10.28
C HIS A 212 -0.74 10.36 9.68
N ALA A 213 0.07 9.45 10.22
CA ALA A 213 1.40 9.13 9.69
C ALA A 213 1.32 8.61 8.25
N ALA A 214 0.39 7.68 7.98
CA ALA A 214 0.12 7.17 6.64
C ALA A 214 -0.31 8.30 5.69
N THR A 215 -1.26 9.14 6.12
CA THR A 215 -1.77 10.27 5.30
C THR A 215 -0.67 11.29 4.99
N MET A 216 0.21 11.63 5.95
CA MET A 216 1.30 12.58 5.70
C MET A 216 2.30 12.05 4.67
N THR A 217 2.50 10.73 4.65
CA THR A 217 3.37 10.08 3.65
C THR A 217 2.70 10.08 2.28
N GLU A 218 1.43 9.70 2.20
CA GLU A 218 0.64 9.67 0.96
C GLU A 218 0.46 11.05 0.31
N LEU A 219 0.44 12.11 1.12
CA LEU A 219 0.37 13.50 0.63
C LEU A 219 1.71 14.04 0.11
N ASN A 220 2.79 13.27 0.14
CA ASN A 220 4.07 13.67 -0.41
C ASN A 220 4.35 12.99 -1.77
N SER A 221 4.02 13.70 -2.85
CA SER A 221 4.20 13.20 -4.24
C SER A 221 5.65 12.89 -4.58
N ALA A 222 6.61 13.63 -4.01
CA ALA A 222 8.03 13.42 -4.28
C ALA A 222 8.51 12.07 -3.73
N VAL A 223 8.05 11.71 -2.53
CA VAL A 223 8.35 10.42 -1.90
C VAL A 223 7.75 9.27 -2.70
N GLU A 224 6.49 9.39 -3.14
CA GLU A 224 5.85 8.40 -4.02
C GLU A 224 6.64 8.21 -5.32
N ALA A 225 6.94 9.31 -6.03
CA ALA A 225 7.65 9.27 -7.30
C ALA A 225 9.07 8.70 -7.17
N ASP A 226 9.80 9.05 -6.11
CA ASP A 226 11.15 8.53 -5.84
C ASP A 226 11.12 7.02 -5.55
N ARG A 227 10.18 6.56 -4.72
CA ARG A 227 10.01 5.15 -4.40
C ARG A 227 9.63 4.33 -5.64
N GLN A 228 8.75 4.86 -6.49
CA GLN A 228 8.40 4.25 -7.77
C GLN A 228 9.62 4.14 -8.70
N ALA A 229 10.40 5.21 -8.84
CA ALA A 229 11.59 5.24 -9.68
C ALA A 229 12.68 4.28 -9.18
N ARG A 230 12.91 4.22 -7.85
CA ARG A 230 13.79 3.24 -7.20
C ARG A 230 13.31 1.83 -7.47
N PHE A 231 12.02 1.54 -7.27
CA PHE A 231 11.44 0.23 -7.55
C PHE A 231 11.65 -0.17 -9.02
N ARG A 232 11.27 0.67 -9.99
CA ARG A 232 11.45 0.41 -11.43
C ARG A 232 12.90 0.11 -11.78
N THR A 233 13.84 0.88 -11.24
CA THR A 233 15.28 0.66 -11.47
C THR A 233 15.72 -0.71 -10.97
N ASN A 234 15.25 -1.09 -9.78
CA ASN A 234 15.63 -2.34 -9.12
C ASN A 234 15.05 -3.60 -9.77
N ILE A 235 13.94 -3.51 -10.52
CA ILE A 235 13.42 -4.64 -11.31
C ILE A 235 14.52 -5.22 -12.20
N GLY A 236 15.31 -4.36 -12.85
CA GLY A 236 16.36 -4.75 -13.79
C GLY A 236 17.68 -5.17 -13.16
N ALA A 237 17.81 -5.21 -11.82
CA ALA A 237 19.10 -5.38 -11.13
C ALA A 237 19.86 -6.66 -11.52
N PHE A 238 19.12 -7.72 -11.86
CA PHE A 238 19.67 -9.03 -12.23
C PHE A 238 19.49 -9.38 -13.72
N GLY A 239 18.78 -8.54 -14.48
CA GLY A 239 18.55 -8.74 -15.92
C GLY A 239 17.54 -9.84 -16.31
N ASP A 240 16.90 -10.50 -15.34
CA ASP A 240 16.01 -11.67 -15.53
C ASP A 240 14.53 -11.41 -15.19
N ASN A 241 14.14 -10.15 -14.95
CA ASN A 241 12.77 -9.77 -14.56
C ASN A 241 12.02 -9.01 -15.69
N LYS A 242 12.22 -9.37 -16.95
CA LYS A 242 11.67 -8.62 -18.09
C LYS A 242 10.15 -8.66 -18.20
N GLY A 243 9.52 -9.68 -17.60
CA GLY A 243 8.07 -9.83 -17.55
C GLY A 243 7.36 -8.95 -16.51
N VAL A 244 8.07 -8.08 -15.80
CA VAL A 244 7.49 -7.16 -14.81
C VAL A 244 7.96 -5.73 -15.07
N THR A 245 7.08 -4.77 -14.82
CA THR A 245 7.40 -3.36 -14.96
C THR A 245 6.57 -2.49 -14.00
N THR A 246 6.86 -1.20 -14.02
CA THR A 246 6.20 -0.14 -13.27
C THR A 246 6.37 1.14 -14.10
N PRO A 247 5.39 2.04 -14.22
CA PRO A 247 5.50 3.22 -15.07
C PRO A 247 6.79 4.03 -14.86
N GLU A 248 7.43 4.46 -15.95
CA GLU A 248 8.55 5.41 -15.87
C GLU A 248 8.08 6.77 -15.32
N VAL A 249 8.81 7.34 -14.36
CA VAL A 249 8.55 8.70 -13.88
C VAL A 249 9.22 9.71 -14.80
N TYR A 250 8.45 10.67 -15.31
CA TYR A 250 8.94 11.76 -16.14
C TYR A 250 9.23 12.98 -15.26
N TRP A 251 10.44 13.01 -14.69
CA TRP A 251 10.88 14.02 -13.71
C TRP A 251 10.74 15.47 -14.17
N ASP A 252 10.91 15.73 -15.48
CA ASP A 252 10.67 17.05 -16.11
C ASP A 252 9.24 17.57 -15.90
N TYR A 253 8.30 16.71 -15.52
CA TYR A 253 6.88 17.01 -15.36
C TYR A 253 6.38 16.67 -13.94
N CYS A 254 7.29 16.60 -12.97
CA CYS A 254 7.00 16.33 -11.56
C CYS A 254 7.21 17.58 -10.70
N GLY A 255 6.40 17.67 -9.64
CA GLY A 255 6.44 18.73 -8.64
C GLY A 255 5.90 18.27 -7.28
N PRO A 256 5.78 19.18 -6.29
CA PRO A 256 5.35 18.83 -4.94
C PRO A 256 3.99 18.09 -4.85
N HIS A 257 3.07 18.38 -5.75
CA HIS A 257 1.68 17.94 -5.79
C HIS A 257 1.31 17.22 -7.10
N VAL A 258 2.27 17.02 -8.01
CA VAL A 258 2.03 16.36 -9.30
C VAL A 258 3.12 15.34 -9.63
N ILE A 259 2.70 14.18 -10.14
CA ILE A 259 3.59 13.13 -10.65
C ILE A 259 3.18 12.82 -12.09
N CYS A 260 4.10 12.99 -13.03
CA CYS A 260 3.88 12.57 -14.40
C CYS A 260 4.64 11.27 -14.68
N MET A 261 3.99 10.32 -15.32
CA MET A 261 4.56 9.00 -15.59
C MET A 261 4.05 8.39 -16.89
N GLU A 262 4.75 7.35 -17.35
CA GLU A 262 4.39 6.52 -18.51
C GLU A 262 2.93 6.06 -18.43
N ARG A 263 2.20 6.20 -19.54
CA ARG A 263 0.84 5.66 -19.64
C ARG A 263 0.89 4.16 -19.93
N MET A 264 0.25 3.38 -19.07
CA MET A 264 0.16 1.93 -19.20
C MET A 264 -1.20 1.50 -19.75
N TYR A 265 -1.21 0.41 -20.52
CA TYR A 265 -2.41 -0.17 -21.13
C TYR A 265 -2.47 -1.65 -20.82
N GLY A 266 -3.60 -2.09 -20.28
CA GLY A 266 -3.79 -3.47 -19.84
C GLY A 266 -5.08 -3.66 -19.05
N LEU A 267 -5.16 -4.80 -18.39
CA LEU A 267 -6.30 -5.23 -17.60
C LEU A 267 -5.90 -5.52 -16.15
N PRO A 268 -6.76 -5.24 -15.15
CA PRO A 268 -6.54 -5.68 -13.77
C PRO A 268 -6.30 -7.20 -13.66
N LEU A 269 -5.37 -7.61 -12.82
CA LEU A 269 -4.95 -9.02 -12.66
C LEU A 269 -6.08 -9.96 -12.21
N ASP A 270 -7.13 -9.44 -11.56
CA ASP A 270 -8.29 -10.23 -11.12
C ASP A 270 -9.35 -10.47 -12.20
N ARG A 271 -9.12 -9.98 -13.43
CA ARG A 271 -9.92 -10.32 -14.60
C ARG A 271 -9.57 -11.71 -15.14
N PHE A 272 -9.56 -12.72 -14.27
CA PHE A 272 -9.10 -14.08 -14.58
C PHE A 272 -9.67 -14.69 -15.86
N PRO A 273 -10.98 -14.55 -16.17
CA PRO A 273 -11.54 -15.09 -17.42
C PRO A 273 -10.90 -14.52 -18.69
N ASP A 274 -10.39 -13.29 -18.62
CA ASP A 274 -9.73 -12.62 -19.75
C ASP A 274 -8.27 -13.08 -19.92
N LEU A 275 -7.68 -13.70 -18.88
CA LEU A 275 -6.27 -14.11 -18.85
C LEU A 275 -6.03 -15.57 -19.28
N VAL A 276 -7.08 -16.34 -19.58
CA VAL A 276 -7.03 -17.79 -19.86
C VAL A 276 -6.15 -18.20 -21.05
N HIS A 277 -5.77 -17.24 -21.90
CA HIS A 277 -4.93 -17.47 -23.08
C HIS A 277 -3.43 -17.28 -22.80
N MET A 278 -3.06 -16.87 -21.58
CA MET A 278 -1.67 -16.62 -21.16
C MET A 278 -1.16 -17.74 -20.25
N ASP A 279 0.16 -17.83 -20.08
CA ASP A 279 0.76 -18.62 -18.99
C ASP A 279 0.61 -17.86 -17.66
N THR A 280 -0.60 -17.94 -17.10
CA THR A 280 -0.99 -17.26 -15.86
C THR A 280 -0.14 -17.68 -14.67
N ARG A 281 0.40 -18.91 -14.69
CA ARG A 281 1.31 -19.39 -13.64
C ARG A 281 2.65 -18.68 -13.71
N MET A 282 3.27 -18.59 -14.89
CA MET A 282 4.53 -17.85 -15.01
C MET A 282 4.34 -16.35 -14.78
N LEU A 283 3.22 -15.80 -15.24
CA LEU A 283 2.83 -14.42 -15.01
C LEU A 283 2.89 -14.08 -13.51
N ILE A 284 2.14 -14.78 -12.67
CA ILE A 284 2.11 -14.50 -11.22
C ILE A 284 3.46 -14.82 -10.54
N ARG A 285 4.17 -15.86 -10.97
CA ARG A 285 5.52 -16.20 -10.46
C ARG A 285 6.49 -15.02 -10.63
N ARG A 286 6.52 -14.40 -11.80
CA ARG A 286 7.36 -13.23 -12.09
C ARG A 286 7.02 -12.04 -11.21
N GLY A 287 5.73 -11.73 -11.06
CA GLY A 287 5.26 -10.65 -10.18
C GLY A 287 5.67 -10.85 -8.73
N VAL A 288 5.48 -12.07 -8.19
CA VAL A 288 5.85 -12.41 -6.82
C VAL A 288 7.38 -12.40 -6.64
N LYS A 289 8.15 -12.88 -7.61
CA LYS A 289 9.62 -12.86 -7.58
C LYS A 289 10.16 -11.44 -7.41
N VAL A 290 9.75 -10.52 -8.31
CA VAL A 290 10.15 -9.10 -8.24
C VAL A 290 9.74 -8.46 -6.93
N TRP A 291 8.53 -8.78 -6.45
CA TRP A 291 8.06 -8.25 -5.18
C TRP A 291 8.87 -8.78 -3.99
N ILE A 292 9.21 -10.07 -3.93
CA ILE A 292 10.07 -10.66 -2.89
C ILE A 292 11.48 -10.06 -2.94
N GLU A 293 12.06 -9.92 -4.13
CA GLU A 293 13.37 -9.26 -4.32
C GLU A 293 13.34 -7.83 -3.80
N SER A 294 12.25 -7.09 -4.05
CA SER A 294 12.10 -5.72 -3.53
C SER A 294 12.14 -5.66 -2.00
N VAL A 295 11.43 -6.59 -1.33
CA VAL A 295 11.37 -6.67 0.14
C VAL A 295 12.73 -7.05 0.75
N ILE A 296 13.41 -8.04 0.17
CA ILE A 296 14.59 -8.66 0.81
C ILE A 296 15.91 -7.98 0.39
N LEU A 297 16.01 -7.53 -0.86
CA LEU A 297 17.26 -7.06 -1.46
C LEU A 297 17.28 -5.55 -1.68
N HIS A 298 16.21 -4.99 -2.25
CA HIS A 298 16.27 -3.65 -2.82
C HIS A 298 15.72 -2.53 -1.94
N GLY A 299 14.85 -2.84 -0.99
CA GLY A 299 14.27 -1.87 -0.04
C GLY A 299 12.79 -1.61 -0.28
N PRO A 300 12.39 -0.49 -0.94
CA PRO A 300 10.99 -0.14 -1.10
C PRO A 300 10.27 -1.23 -1.88
N PHE A 301 9.21 -1.77 -1.29
CA PHE A 301 8.34 -2.76 -1.90
C PHE A 301 6.92 -2.22 -2.04
N HIS A 302 6.21 -2.71 -3.06
CA HIS A 302 4.83 -2.29 -3.31
C HIS A 302 3.92 -2.71 -2.14
N GLY A 303 3.34 -1.73 -1.47
CA GLY A 303 2.56 -1.92 -0.25
C GLY A 303 1.08 -2.17 -0.49
N ASP A 304 0.60 -2.09 -1.73
CA ASP A 304 -0.82 -2.28 -2.06
C ASP A 304 -1.02 -3.04 -3.38
N VAL A 305 -0.84 -4.36 -3.34
CA VAL A 305 -0.86 -5.22 -4.54
C VAL A 305 -2.26 -5.74 -4.88
N HIS A 306 -3.32 -4.99 -4.55
CA HIS A 306 -4.67 -5.35 -4.93
C HIS A 306 -4.87 -5.27 -6.45
N ALA A 307 -6.00 -5.74 -6.96
CA ALA A 307 -6.17 -5.95 -8.40
C ALA A 307 -6.18 -4.64 -9.21
N GLY A 308 -6.62 -3.53 -8.61
CA GLY A 308 -6.53 -2.21 -9.24
C GLY A 308 -5.09 -1.74 -9.52
N ASN A 309 -4.10 -2.27 -8.81
CA ASN A 309 -2.69 -1.84 -8.85
C ASN A 309 -1.77 -2.88 -9.48
N LEU A 310 -2.26 -4.10 -9.74
CA LEU A 310 -1.56 -5.11 -10.52
C LEU A 310 -2.28 -5.29 -11.85
N TRP A 311 -1.66 -4.84 -12.93
CA TRP A 311 -2.21 -4.99 -14.27
C TRP A 311 -1.42 -6.00 -15.09
N VAL A 312 -2.11 -6.70 -15.97
CA VAL A 312 -1.51 -7.45 -17.08
C VAL A 312 -1.58 -6.55 -18.30
N LEU A 313 -0.42 -6.14 -18.79
CA LEU A 313 -0.30 -5.25 -19.94
C LEU A 313 -0.63 -5.98 -21.24
N ASP A 314 -0.98 -5.21 -22.27
CA ASP A 314 -1.24 -5.73 -23.60
C ASP A 314 -0.02 -6.45 -24.23
N ASP A 315 1.19 -6.12 -23.74
CA ASP A 315 2.45 -6.78 -24.14
C ASP A 315 2.80 -8.03 -23.30
N GLY A 316 1.90 -8.43 -22.38
CA GLY A 316 2.04 -9.62 -21.54
C GLY A 316 2.85 -9.44 -20.27
N ARG A 317 3.40 -8.25 -19.99
CA ARG A 317 4.08 -7.97 -18.72
C ARG A 317 3.09 -7.72 -17.58
N ILE A 318 3.51 -7.98 -16.34
CA ILE A 318 2.82 -7.46 -15.15
C ILE A 318 3.30 -6.03 -14.90
N ALA A 319 2.38 -5.09 -14.72
CA ALA A 319 2.66 -3.75 -14.21
C ALA A 319 2.20 -3.60 -12.77
N MET A 320 3.08 -3.08 -11.91
CA MET A 320 2.70 -2.57 -10.59
C MET A 320 2.50 -1.06 -10.68
N LEU A 321 1.30 -0.59 -10.30
CA LEU A 321 0.83 0.78 -10.41
C LEU A 321 0.53 1.37 -9.02
N ASP A 322 0.61 2.70 -8.89
CA ASP A 322 0.32 3.45 -7.66
C ASP A 322 1.22 3.11 -6.45
N PHE A 323 2.25 3.92 -6.26
CA PHE A 323 3.21 3.79 -5.15
C PHE A 323 2.83 4.66 -3.94
N GLY A 324 1.55 5.03 -3.82
CA GLY A 324 1.03 5.78 -2.66
C GLY A 324 1.19 5.02 -1.34
N ILE A 325 1.22 3.69 -1.38
CA ILE A 325 1.54 2.82 -0.24
C ILE A 325 2.77 1.98 -0.58
N VAL A 326 3.89 2.28 0.08
CA VAL A 326 5.17 1.57 -0.06
C VAL A 326 5.73 1.29 1.31
N GLY A 327 6.16 0.06 1.53
CA GLY A 327 6.90 -0.32 2.74
C GLY A 327 8.40 -0.39 2.45
N GLU A 328 9.23 -0.17 3.46
CA GLU A 328 10.67 -0.41 3.39
C GLU A 328 11.12 -0.95 4.75
N LEU A 329 11.54 -2.21 4.80
CA LEU A 329 11.92 -2.84 6.06
C LEU A 329 13.30 -2.36 6.53
N PRO A 330 13.48 -2.10 7.83
CA PRO A 330 14.81 -1.90 8.41
C PRO A 330 15.74 -3.07 8.07
N GLU A 331 17.04 -2.79 7.88
CA GLU A 331 18.04 -3.81 7.50
C GLU A 331 18.01 -5.04 8.43
N SER A 332 17.87 -4.81 9.74
CA SER A 332 17.78 -5.90 10.72
C SER A 332 16.60 -6.84 10.48
N TRP A 333 15.44 -6.29 10.10
CA TRP A 333 14.26 -7.09 9.75
C TRP A 333 14.37 -7.75 8.38
N ARG A 334 15.02 -7.10 7.40
CA ARG A 334 15.34 -7.71 6.11
C ARG A 334 16.26 -8.92 6.29
N GLN A 335 17.25 -8.82 7.16
CA GLN A 335 18.14 -9.94 7.49
C GLN A 335 17.38 -11.08 8.19
N ILE A 336 16.51 -10.79 9.16
CA ILE A 336 15.68 -11.82 9.81
C ILE A 336 14.78 -12.54 8.80
N LEU A 337 14.14 -11.82 7.87
CA LEU A 337 13.35 -12.43 6.81
C LEU A 337 14.21 -13.29 5.88
N ARG A 338 15.39 -12.80 5.50
CA ARG A 338 16.36 -13.54 4.69
C ARG A 338 16.74 -14.86 5.37
N ASP A 339 17.09 -14.82 6.65
CA ASP A 339 17.43 -16.00 7.44
C ASP A 339 16.26 -16.98 7.56
N MET A 340 15.05 -16.48 7.72
CA MET A 340 13.82 -17.28 7.75
C MET A 340 13.57 -18.01 6.43
N PHE A 341 13.66 -17.31 5.30
CA PHE A 341 13.49 -17.92 3.98
C PHE A 341 14.57 -18.94 3.68
N TYR A 342 15.83 -18.63 4.02
CA TYR A 342 16.94 -19.55 3.86
C TYR A 342 16.71 -20.83 4.67
N ALA A 343 16.35 -20.70 5.95
CA ALA A 343 16.04 -21.84 6.81
C ALA A 343 14.88 -22.66 6.25
N THR A 344 13.81 -22.03 5.78
CA THR A 344 12.62 -22.75 5.30
C THR A 344 12.87 -23.47 3.97
N LEU A 345 13.65 -22.88 3.06
CA LEU A 345 13.83 -23.39 1.69
C LEU A 345 15.07 -24.28 1.51
N ILE A 346 16.13 -24.02 2.27
CA ILE A 346 17.45 -24.58 1.99
C ILE A 346 17.81 -25.68 2.99
N ASP A 347 17.91 -25.35 4.28
CA ASP A 347 18.60 -26.21 5.25
C ASP A 347 17.85 -26.50 6.57
N GLY A 348 16.71 -25.88 6.83
CA GLY A 348 15.94 -26.08 8.06
C GLY A 348 16.56 -25.47 9.33
N ASP A 349 17.65 -24.71 9.21
CA ASP A 349 18.40 -24.17 10.35
C ASP A 349 17.84 -22.80 10.78
N PHE A 350 16.87 -22.85 11.71
CA PHE A 350 16.24 -21.67 12.30
C PHE A 350 17.08 -20.97 13.39
N SER A 351 18.28 -21.48 13.73
CA SER A 351 19.17 -20.81 14.71
C SER A 351 19.60 -19.42 14.23
N ARG A 352 19.64 -19.19 12.91
CA ARG A 352 19.95 -17.87 12.30
C ARG A 352 18.95 -16.81 12.71
N MET A 353 17.66 -17.16 12.73
CA MET A 353 16.60 -16.24 13.15
C MET A 353 16.75 -15.86 14.62
N ALA A 354 17.15 -16.81 15.49
CA ALA A 354 17.41 -16.53 16.90
C ALA A 354 18.51 -15.47 17.07
N ARG A 355 19.62 -15.60 16.32
CA ARG A 355 20.69 -14.59 16.29
C ARG A 355 20.19 -13.23 15.83
N GLY A 356 19.39 -13.19 14.77
CA GLY A 356 18.77 -11.96 14.27
C GLY A 356 17.90 -11.28 15.33
N ILE A 357 17.05 -12.04 16.03
CA ILE A 357 16.18 -11.50 17.09
C ILE A 357 17.00 -11.00 18.29
N ARG A 358 18.07 -11.70 18.68
CA ARG A 358 18.99 -11.24 19.73
C ARG A 358 19.71 -9.95 19.34
N SER A 359 20.08 -9.79 18.07
CA SER A 359 20.72 -8.56 17.58
C SER A 359 19.84 -7.32 17.70
N LEU A 360 18.51 -7.50 17.76
CA LEU A 360 17.54 -6.45 18.01
C LEU A 360 17.40 -6.08 19.51
N GLY A 361 18.16 -6.72 20.40
CA GLY A 361 18.10 -6.49 21.84
C GLY A 361 16.98 -7.25 22.55
N TYR A 362 16.38 -8.25 21.91
CA TYR A 362 15.33 -9.09 22.49
C TYR A 362 15.85 -10.46 22.89
N ALA A 363 15.20 -11.09 23.86
CA ALA A 363 15.63 -12.37 24.44
C ALA A 363 17.09 -12.38 24.95
N THR A 364 17.70 -11.22 25.20
CA THR A 364 19.08 -11.10 25.70
C THR A 364 19.25 -11.67 27.10
N ASP A 365 18.20 -11.59 27.91
CA ASP A 365 18.17 -12.06 29.31
C ASP A 365 17.66 -13.51 29.41
N ASN A 366 17.46 -14.18 28.27
CA ASN A 366 17.08 -15.58 28.22
C ASN A 366 18.34 -16.46 28.16
N ASP A 367 18.46 -17.39 29.12
CA ASP A 367 19.56 -18.37 29.21
C ASP A 367 19.55 -19.40 28.06
N ALA A 368 18.46 -19.48 27.28
CA ALA A 368 18.34 -20.40 26.15
C ALA A 368 19.33 -20.06 25.03
N THR A 369 20.09 -21.04 24.56
CA THR A 369 20.99 -20.95 23.41
C THR A 369 20.24 -20.62 22.11
N ASP A 370 20.96 -20.14 21.10
CA ASP A 370 20.38 -19.85 19.78
C ASP A 370 19.75 -21.10 19.12
N ASP A 371 20.32 -22.28 19.39
CA ASP A 371 19.78 -23.56 18.91
C ASP A 371 18.46 -23.91 19.61
N GLU A 372 18.35 -23.67 20.93
CA GLU A 372 17.11 -23.88 21.68
C GLU A 372 16.00 -22.92 21.24
N ILE A 373 16.33 -21.65 20.97
CA ILE A 373 15.38 -20.68 20.41
C ILE A 373 15.01 -21.08 18.98
N GLY A 374 15.99 -21.48 18.17
CA GLY A 374 15.77 -21.97 16.81
C GLY A 374 14.82 -23.17 16.79
N LEU A 375 14.97 -24.11 17.71
CA LEU A 375 14.07 -25.25 17.86
C LEU A 375 12.66 -24.83 18.27
N GLN A 376 12.52 -23.81 19.14
CA GLN A 376 11.20 -23.26 19.49
C GLN A 376 10.52 -22.57 18.30
N VAL A 377 11.27 -21.81 17.49
CA VAL A 377 10.77 -21.22 16.25
C VAL A 377 10.35 -22.33 15.28
N ALA A 378 11.22 -23.31 15.04
CA ALA A 378 10.93 -24.46 14.19
C ALA A 378 9.68 -25.22 14.66
N ALA A 379 9.54 -25.47 15.97
CA ALA A 379 8.38 -26.15 16.54
C ALA A 379 7.09 -25.32 16.43
N ALA A 380 7.18 -23.98 16.57
CA ALA A 380 6.04 -23.09 16.41
C ALA A 380 5.60 -22.97 14.94
N LEU A 381 6.55 -23.07 14.01
CA LEU A 381 6.30 -23.08 12.58
C LEU A 381 5.96 -24.50 12.08
N ALA A 382 6.28 -25.58 12.80
CA ALA A 382 6.07 -26.96 12.37
C ALA A 382 4.63 -27.27 11.90
N PRO A 383 3.55 -26.76 12.53
CA PRO A 383 2.19 -26.94 12.03
C PRO A 383 1.93 -26.25 10.68
N LEU A 384 2.65 -25.16 10.39
CA LEU A 384 2.61 -24.43 9.12
C LEU A 384 3.57 -25.05 8.09
N LEU A 385 4.54 -25.85 8.55
CA LEU A 385 5.58 -26.50 7.75
C LEU A 385 5.30 -28.01 7.44
N GLY A 386 4.27 -28.65 8.03
CA GLY A 386 3.96 -30.09 7.83
C GLY A 386 2.48 -30.35 7.53
N ARG A 387 1.99 -31.54 7.12
CA ARG A 387 2.62 -32.84 6.76
C ARG A 387 2.67 -33.11 5.26
N ASP A 388 1.98 -32.29 4.49
CA ASP A 388 2.13 -32.20 3.05
C ASP A 388 2.65 -30.79 2.79
N LEU A 389 3.87 -30.70 2.29
CA LEU A 389 4.50 -29.44 1.93
C LEU A 389 3.58 -28.65 0.96
N GLY A 390 2.65 -29.32 0.25
CA GLY A 390 1.71 -28.73 -0.72
C GLY A 390 0.75 -27.63 -0.25
N GLU A 391 0.64 -27.28 1.03
CA GLU A 391 -0.30 -26.25 1.53
C GLU A 391 0.37 -25.07 2.27
N LEU A 392 1.70 -24.91 2.15
CA LEU A 392 2.42 -23.88 2.91
C LEU A 392 2.01 -22.46 2.50
N ARG A 393 1.34 -21.77 3.43
CA ARG A 393 0.96 -20.36 3.31
C ARG A 393 1.98 -19.48 3.99
N LEU A 394 2.79 -18.78 3.19
CA LEU A 394 3.85 -17.93 3.68
C LEU A 394 3.29 -16.72 4.44
N SER A 395 2.07 -16.25 4.10
CA SER A 395 1.40 -15.18 4.86
C SER A 395 1.15 -15.57 6.32
N GLU A 396 0.76 -16.82 6.57
CA GLU A 396 0.54 -17.36 7.91
C GLU A 396 1.85 -17.50 8.68
N LEU A 397 2.93 -17.90 8.00
CA LEU A 397 4.28 -17.98 8.58
C LEU A 397 4.75 -16.61 9.09
N ILE A 398 4.53 -15.55 8.31
CA ILE A 398 4.86 -14.17 8.73
C ILE A 398 4.01 -13.73 9.92
N MET A 399 2.72 -14.03 9.92
CA MET A 399 1.84 -13.66 11.04
C MET A 399 2.17 -14.44 12.31
N ALA A 400 2.55 -15.71 12.20
CA ALA A 400 3.06 -16.51 13.30
C ALA A 400 4.34 -15.91 13.88
N LEU A 401 5.28 -15.49 13.02
CA LEU A 401 6.51 -14.82 13.44
C LEU A 401 6.23 -13.52 14.20
N ILE A 402 5.31 -12.68 13.70
CA ILE A 402 4.87 -11.47 14.41
C ILE A 402 4.28 -11.83 15.78
N GLY A 403 3.48 -12.90 15.85
CA GLY A 403 2.88 -13.40 17.08
C GLY A 403 3.92 -13.89 18.11
N ILE A 404 4.96 -14.60 17.65
CA ILE A 404 6.09 -15.04 18.48
C ILE A 404 6.88 -13.84 18.97
N GLY A 405 7.21 -12.89 18.08
CA GLY A 405 7.91 -11.66 18.42
C GLY A 405 7.21 -10.90 19.55
N LYS A 406 5.88 -10.75 19.48
CA LYS A 406 5.07 -10.12 20.54
C LYS A 406 5.23 -10.81 21.90
N LYS A 407 5.33 -12.15 21.95
CA LYS A 407 5.57 -12.90 23.20
C LYS A 407 6.95 -12.63 23.79
N TRP A 408 7.95 -12.36 22.94
CA TRP A 408 9.32 -12.03 23.34
C TRP A 408 9.55 -10.53 23.53
N GLY A 409 8.48 -9.72 23.53
CA GLY A 409 8.57 -8.26 23.66
C GLY A 409 9.10 -7.55 22.41
N VAL A 410 9.31 -8.28 21.30
CA VAL A 410 9.78 -7.73 20.03
C VAL A 410 8.67 -6.89 19.41
N ALA A 411 8.91 -5.58 19.30
CA ALA A 411 8.06 -4.71 18.49
C ALA A 411 8.38 -4.98 17.01
N SER A 412 7.40 -5.47 16.26
CA SER A 412 7.53 -5.63 14.80
C SER A 412 7.25 -4.28 14.11
N PRO A 413 7.96 -4.00 13.00
CA PRO A 413 7.70 -2.81 12.20
C PRO A 413 6.34 -2.95 11.51
N GLU A 414 5.66 -1.84 11.30
CA GLU A 414 4.37 -1.80 10.60
C GLU A 414 4.49 -2.38 9.19
N GLU A 415 5.64 -2.17 8.55
CA GLU A 415 6.00 -2.69 7.24
C GLU A 415 6.01 -4.23 7.19
N LEU A 416 6.28 -4.92 8.31
CA LEU A 416 6.21 -6.39 8.35
C LEU A 416 4.77 -6.88 8.32
N VAL A 417 3.85 -6.14 8.95
CA VAL A 417 2.40 -6.42 8.85
C VAL A 417 1.92 -6.15 7.42
N LEU A 418 2.39 -5.06 6.81
CA LEU A 418 2.10 -4.72 5.42
C LEU A 418 2.56 -5.84 4.48
N PHE A 419 3.80 -6.30 4.64
CA PHE A 419 4.36 -7.44 3.89
C PHE A 419 3.48 -8.69 4.01
N GLY A 420 3.12 -9.11 5.22
CA GLY A 420 2.27 -10.28 5.43
C GLY A 420 0.88 -10.16 4.78
N LYS A 421 0.28 -8.96 4.80
CA LYS A 421 -1.00 -8.70 4.12
C LYS A 421 -0.89 -8.82 2.60
N GLN A 422 0.13 -8.19 2.00
CA GLN A 422 0.35 -8.23 0.55
C GLN A 422 0.65 -9.63 0.05
N LEU A 423 1.38 -10.42 0.83
CA LEU A 423 1.59 -11.82 0.52
C LEU A 423 0.30 -12.63 0.52
N GLY A 424 -0.65 -12.34 1.42
CA GLY A 424 -1.98 -12.93 1.40
C GLY A 424 -2.77 -12.59 0.11
N TYR A 425 -2.59 -11.39 -0.44
CA TYR A 425 -3.15 -11.05 -1.76
C TYR A 425 -2.53 -11.91 -2.87
N PHE A 426 -1.21 -12.08 -2.89
CA PHE A 426 -0.54 -12.96 -3.85
C PHE A 426 -0.99 -14.42 -3.75
N GLU A 427 -1.17 -14.96 -2.54
CA GLU A 427 -1.72 -16.31 -2.35
C GLU A 427 -3.15 -16.44 -2.89
N ARG A 428 -3.97 -15.39 -2.74
CA ARG A 428 -5.31 -15.35 -3.32
C ARG A 428 -5.25 -15.38 -4.85
N TYR A 429 -4.36 -14.59 -5.46
CA TYR A 429 -4.15 -14.64 -6.91
C TYR A 429 -3.62 -15.99 -7.38
N ALA A 430 -2.70 -16.60 -6.63
CA ALA A 430 -2.13 -17.91 -6.94
C ALA A 430 -3.21 -19.00 -7.00
N THR A 431 -4.22 -18.95 -6.12
CA THR A 431 -5.33 -19.92 -6.11
C THR A 431 -6.08 -19.95 -7.45
N GLU A 432 -6.25 -18.81 -8.10
CA GLU A 432 -6.98 -18.67 -9.36
C GLU A 432 -6.05 -18.79 -10.59
N LEU A 433 -4.90 -18.11 -10.57
CA LEU A 433 -3.98 -18.02 -11.70
C LEU A 433 -3.04 -19.23 -11.84
N ALA A 434 -2.77 -19.92 -10.73
CA ALA A 434 -1.80 -21.01 -10.68
C ALA A 434 -2.25 -22.11 -9.69
N PRO A 435 -3.38 -22.80 -9.93
CA PRO A 435 -3.88 -23.82 -9.02
C PRO A 435 -2.81 -24.87 -8.68
N GLY A 436 -2.60 -25.12 -7.38
CA GLY A 436 -1.59 -26.05 -6.88
C GLY A 436 -0.15 -25.50 -6.85
N TRP A 437 0.09 -24.24 -7.21
CA TRP A 437 1.37 -23.59 -7.03
C TRP A 437 1.53 -23.09 -5.59
N VAL A 438 2.65 -23.46 -4.96
CA VAL A 438 3.00 -23.08 -3.59
C VAL A 438 4.15 -22.08 -3.62
N ILE A 439 3.86 -20.82 -3.27
CA ILE A 439 4.83 -19.71 -3.28
C ILE A 439 6.07 -20.06 -2.45
N GLY A 440 5.87 -20.55 -1.22
CA GLY A 440 6.96 -20.81 -0.28
C GLY A 440 7.86 -22.00 -0.61
N GLN A 441 7.73 -22.62 -1.80
CA GLN A 441 8.58 -23.72 -2.28
C GLN A 441 9.22 -23.42 -3.63
N ASP A 442 8.83 -22.32 -4.23
CA ASP A 442 9.27 -22.03 -5.58
C ASP A 442 10.66 -21.40 -5.55
N LEU A 443 11.66 -22.25 -5.75
CA LEU A 443 13.08 -21.87 -5.84
C LEU A 443 13.32 -20.73 -6.83
N PHE A 444 12.50 -20.62 -7.89
CA PHE A 444 12.60 -19.52 -8.86
C PHE A 444 12.41 -18.15 -8.21
N LEU A 445 11.55 -18.02 -7.20
CA LEU A 445 11.29 -16.74 -6.52
C LEU A 445 12.51 -16.25 -5.71
N PHE A 446 13.39 -17.18 -5.33
CA PHE A 446 14.52 -16.91 -4.46
C PHE A 446 15.87 -17.02 -5.17
N ARG A 447 15.89 -17.28 -6.49
CA ARG A 447 17.14 -17.45 -7.25
C ARG A 447 18.09 -16.25 -7.16
N ASN A 448 17.56 -15.03 -7.10
CA ASN A 448 18.40 -13.83 -6.96
C ASN A 448 18.69 -13.48 -5.50
N VAL A 449 17.88 -14.00 -4.57
CA VAL A 449 18.08 -13.82 -3.12
C VAL A 449 19.20 -14.74 -2.62
N PHE A 450 19.24 -15.98 -3.11
CA PHE A 450 20.16 -17.04 -2.69
C PHE A 450 20.73 -17.82 -3.88
N PRO A 451 21.47 -17.19 -4.80
CA PRO A 451 21.84 -17.80 -6.10
C PRO A 451 22.52 -19.16 -5.97
N ASP A 452 23.58 -19.26 -5.16
CA ASP A 452 24.34 -20.51 -5.03
C ASP A 452 23.54 -21.62 -4.32
N ALA A 453 22.80 -21.26 -3.27
CA ALA A 453 22.01 -22.21 -2.48
C ALA A 453 20.80 -22.72 -3.27
N VAL A 454 20.12 -21.84 -4.01
CA VAL A 454 19.01 -22.20 -4.88
C VAL A 454 19.48 -23.08 -6.04
N ALA A 455 20.60 -22.74 -6.69
CA ALA A 455 21.16 -23.56 -7.76
C ALA A 455 21.52 -24.97 -7.26
N THR A 456 22.16 -25.07 -6.09
CA THR A 456 22.47 -26.36 -5.46
C THR A 456 21.21 -27.15 -5.13
N LYS A 457 20.21 -26.51 -4.52
CA LYS A 457 18.95 -27.16 -4.15
C LYS A 457 18.15 -27.61 -5.38
N ALA A 458 18.15 -26.82 -6.45
CA ALA A 458 17.50 -27.15 -7.71
C ALA A 458 18.14 -28.41 -8.33
N LEU A 459 19.48 -28.52 -8.30
CA LEU A 459 20.20 -29.72 -8.74
C LEU A 459 19.86 -30.95 -7.88
N GLU A 460 19.81 -30.80 -6.55
CA GLU A 460 19.44 -31.89 -5.62
C GLU A 460 18.01 -32.42 -5.89
N LEU A 461 17.08 -31.52 -6.21
CA LEU A 461 15.69 -31.85 -6.48
C LEU A 461 15.42 -32.23 -7.94
N GLY A 462 16.40 -32.08 -8.84
CA GLY A 462 16.24 -32.30 -10.28
C GLY A 462 15.25 -31.33 -10.94
N VAL A 463 15.15 -30.10 -10.43
CA VAL A 463 14.23 -29.06 -10.92
C VAL A 463 14.99 -28.10 -11.82
N GLU A 464 14.51 -27.88 -13.04
CA GLU A 464 15.00 -26.84 -13.93
C GLU A 464 14.28 -25.52 -13.63
N LEU A 465 15.06 -24.46 -13.39
CA LEU A 465 14.51 -23.14 -13.10
C LEU A 465 14.23 -22.39 -14.40
N PRO A 466 13.10 -21.67 -14.51
CA PRO A 466 12.84 -20.80 -15.65
C PRO A 466 13.94 -19.73 -15.79
N ASP A 467 14.27 -19.39 -17.04
CA ASP A 467 15.24 -18.34 -17.36
C ASP A 467 14.74 -16.93 -16.94
N GLU A 468 13.45 -16.66 -17.15
CA GLU A 468 12.75 -15.39 -16.89
C GLU A 468 11.33 -15.57 -16.35
#